data_AF-A0A0S9CMG3-F1
#
_entry.id   AF-A0A0S9CMG3-F1
#
_cell.length_a   1.000
_cell.length_b   1.000
_cell.length_c   1.000
_cell.angle_alpha   90.00
_cell.angle_beta   90.00
_cell.angle_gamma   90.00
#
_symmetry.space_group_name_H-M   'P 1'
#
loop_
_entity.id
_entity.type
_entity.pdbx_description
1 polymer ?
#
loop_
_entity_poly.entity_id
_entity_poly.type
_entity_poly.pdbx_seq_one_letter_code
_entity_poly.pdbx_strand_id
1 'polypeptide(L)'
;MFGIYQLESKDPLLGSRYVGDPERTIRLQRVAGLANRPGGAFKLTVGEAVIPFEVTGDQLTDPESGKMYILRRFDSFGVSPTAKLLGKIESYEFPDEETRGRLLLVAAEALIIFGWNYDGPSRDDGFIRVDVDGQIMTLGDIPHP
;
A
#
# COMPACT_ATOMS: atom_id res chain seq x y z
N MET A 1 -9.09 11.91 -4.90
CA MET A 1 -7.60 11.77 -4.93
C MET A 1 -7.08 11.32 -3.57
N PHE A 2 -6.00 10.52 -3.53
CA PHE A 2 -5.40 10.06 -2.27
C PHE A 2 -4.72 11.18 -1.47
N GLY A 3 -4.85 11.11 -0.15
CA GLY A 3 -4.13 11.96 0.80
C GLY A 3 -3.80 11.21 2.09
N ILE A 4 -3.04 11.84 2.97
CA ILE A 4 -2.71 11.31 4.30
C ILE A 4 -3.62 11.97 5.33
N TYR A 5 -4.27 11.16 6.16
CA TYR A 5 -5.24 11.60 7.15
C TYR A 5 -4.93 11.02 8.53
N GLN A 6 -5.55 11.62 9.54
CA GLN A 6 -5.45 11.19 10.93
C GLN A 6 -6.85 10.81 11.45
N LEU A 7 -6.94 9.68 12.12
CA LEU A 7 -8.13 9.25 12.87
C LEU A 7 -8.23 10.06 14.17
N GLU A 8 -9.45 10.43 14.53
CA GLU A 8 -9.74 11.11 15.81
C GLU A 8 -9.44 10.22 17.01
N SER A 9 -9.65 8.91 16.88
CA SER A 9 -9.27 7.91 17.87
C SER A 9 -8.23 6.96 17.31
N LYS A 10 -7.23 6.63 18.12
CA LYS A 10 -6.19 5.67 17.74
C LYS A 10 -6.81 4.29 17.66
N ASP A 11 -6.73 3.64 16.50
CA ASP A 11 -6.96 2.21 16.41
C ASP A 11 -5.82 1.54 17.21
N PRO A 12 -6.11 0.80 18.28
CA PRO A 12 -5.08 0.21 19.12
C PRO A 12 -4.18 -0.77 18.36
N LEU A 13 -4.67 -1.33 17.26
CA LEU A 13 -3.93 -2.26 16.41
C LEU A 13 -3.22 -1.56 15.24
N LEU A 14 -3.80 -0.48 14.69
CA LEU A 14 -3.39 0.08 13.39
C LEU A 14 -2.83 1.51 13.46
N GLY A 15 -2.84 2.12 14.65
CA GLY A 15 -2.38 3.48 14.86
C GLY A 15 -3.43 4.53 14.49
N SER A 16 -2.96 5.77 14.29
CA SER A 16 -3.84 6.93 14.08
C SER A 16 -3.79 7.51 12.67
N ARG A 17 -2.92 7.03 11.77
CA ARG A 17 -2.83 7.56 10.40
C ARG A 17 -3.33 6.55 9.37
N TYR A 18 -3.79 7.06 8.24
CA TYR A 18 -4.15 6.28 7.06
C TYR A 18 -3.93 7.10 5.79
N VAL A 19 -3.73 6.42 4.68
CA VAL A 19 -3.83 7.02 3.35
C VAL A 19 -5.26 6.80 2.87
N GLY A 20 -5.94 7.82 2.35
CA GLY A 20 -7.35 7.68 1.98
C GLY A 20 -7.72 8.45 0.74
N ASP A 21 -8.74 7.96 0.05
CA ASP A 21 -9.45 8.71 -0.98
C ASP A 21 -10.93 8.78 -0.55
N PRO A 22 -11.37 9.91 0.02
CA PRO A 22 -12.73 10.04 0.53
C PRO A 22 -13.80 9.92 -0.56
N GLU A 23 -13.53 10.38 -1.77
CA GLU A 23 -14.49 10.36 -2.89
C GLU A 23 -14.74 8.93 -3.35
N ARG A 24 -13.69 8.12 -3.40
CA ARG A 24 -13.76 6.70 -3.76
C ARG A 24 -14.05 5.79 -2.57
N THR A 25 -14.17 6.33 -1.36
CA THR A 25 -14.31 5.58 -0.09
C THR A 25 -13.21 4.53 0.10
N ILE A 26 -11.96 4.92 -0.17
CA ILE A 26 -10.78 4.04 -0.08
C ILE A 26 -9.90 4.42 1.10
N ARG A 27 -9.36 3.44 1.82
CA ARG A 27 -8.38 3.65 2.89
C ARG A 27 -7.30 2.59 2.89
N LEU A 28 -6.05 2.98 3.03
CA LEU A 28 -4.91 2.12 3.26
C LEU A 28 -4.34 2.39 4.66
N GLN A 29 -4.11 1.32 5.43
CA GLN A 29 -3.44 1.38 6.72
C GLN A 29 -2.39 0.29 6.83
N ARG A 30 -1.25 0.65 7.44
CA ARG A 30 -0.26 -0.34 7.86
C ARG A 30 -0.76 -1.05 9.12
N VAL A 31 -0.74 -2.38 9.09
CA VAL A 31 -1.09 -3.24 10.23
C VAL A 31 0.14 -3.52 11.08
N ALA A 32 1.24 -3.93 10.46
CA ALA A 32 2.47 -4.27 11.17
C ALA A 32 3.69 -4.23 10.23
N GLY A 33 4.89 -4.33 10.81
CA GLY A 33 6.10 -4.71 10.08
C GLY A 33 6.24 -6.22 9.96
N LEU A 34 7.02 -6.71 8.99
CA LEU A 34 7.17 -8.15 8.70
C LEU A 34 8.31 -8.83 9.50
N ALA A 35 8.61 -8.34 10.71
CA ALA A 35 9.65 -8.82 11.64
C ALA A 35 11.03 -9.10 11.01
N ASN A 36 11.20 -10.24 10.32
CA ASN A 36 12.46 -10.74 9.80
C ASN A 36 12.83 -10.19 8.41
N ARG A 37 11.95 -9.41 7.76
CA ARG A 37 12.21 -8.82 6.45
C ARG A 37 11.71 -7.37 6.34
N PRO A 38 12.41 -6.51 5.57
CA PRO A 38 11.94 -5.16 5.27
C PRO A 38 10.57 -5.20 4.60
N GLY A 39 9.63 -4.41 5.12
CA GLY A 39 8.26 -4.39 4.59
C GLY A 39 7.17 -4.16 5.63
N GLY A 40 5.95 -4.47 5.23
CA GLY A 40 4.81 -4.39 6.13
C GLY A 40 3.62 -5.21 5.67
N ALA A 41 2.79 -5.55 6.64
CA ALA A 41 1.43 -6.01 6.41
C ALA A 41 0.50 -4.80 6.39
N PHE A 42 -0.43 -4.79 5.45
CA PHE A 42 -1.34 -3.68 5.21
C PHE A 42 -2.76 -4.19 5.05
N LYS A 43 -3.71 -3.26 5.20
CA LYS A 43 -5.09 -3.45 4.80
C LYS A 43 -5.52 -2.32 3.88
N LEU A 44 -6.17 -2.67 2.78
CA LEU A 44 -6.90 -1.75 1.92
C LEU A 44 -8.40 -1.93 2.22
N THR A 45 -9.11 -0.85 2.49
CA THR A 45 -10.56 -0.83 2.62
C THR A 45 -11.15 -0.11 1.42
N VAL A 46 -12.11 -0.73 0.72
CA VAL A 46 -12.83 -0.16 -0.43
C VAL A 46 -14.32 -0.43 -0.25
N GLY A 47 -15.07 0.60 0.15
CA GLY A 47 -16.44 0.39 0.63
C GLY A 47 -16.46 -0.56 1.83
N GLU A 48 -17.16 -1.70 1.70
CA GLU A 48 -17.22 -2.75 2.72
C GLU A 48 -16.08 -3.78 2.62
N ALA A 49 -15.38 -3.83 1.49
CA ALA A 49 -14.31 -4.80 1.29
C ALA A 49 -13.06 -4.43 2.11
N VAL A 50 -12.47 -5.39 2.80
CA VAL A 50 -11.20 -5.26 3.52
C VAL A 50 -10.22 -6.28 2.96
N ILE A 51 -9.22 -5.80 2.23
CA ILE A 51 -8.25 -6.60 1.52
C ILE A 51 -6.92 -6.56 2.28
N PRO A 52 -6.51 -7.65 2.96
CA PRO A 52 -5.20 -7.72 3.58
C PRO A 52 -4.13 -8.07 2.54
N PHE A 53 -2.92 -7.56 2.75
CA PHE A 53 -1.79 -7.86 1.87
C PHE A 53 -0.44 -7.62 2.57
N GLU A 54 0.63 -8.19 2.03
CA GLU A 54 2.00 -7.99 2.50
C GLU A 54 2.86 -7.43 1.38
N VAL A 55 3.74 -6.49 1.74
CA VAL A 55 4.74 -5.96 0.82
C VAL A 55 6.13 -6.05 1.41
N THR A 56 7.08 -6.40 0.56
CA THR A 56 8.51 -6.20 0.81
C THR A 56 8.95 -4.84 0.27
N GLY A 57 10.09 -4.35 0.77
CA GLY A 57 10.66 -3.08 0.33
C GLY A 57 12.17 -3.15 0.22
N ASP A 58 12.71 -2.88 -0.97
CA ASP A 58 14.14 -2.82 -1.23
C ASP A 58 14.57 -1.38 -1.50
N GLN A 59 15.78 -1.05 -1.07
CA GLN A 59 16.42 0.22 -1.37
C GLN A 59 17.36 0.03 -2.56
N LEU A 60 17.09 0.71 -3.66
CA LEU A 60 17.79 0.54 -4.93
C LEU A 60 18.31 1.89 -5.44
N THR A 61 19.24 1.85 -6.39
CA THR A 61 19.74 3.05 -7.07
C THR A 61 19.36 2.97 -8.52
N ASP A 62 18.73 4.02 -9.02
CA ASP A 62 18.35 4.16 -10.41
C ASP A 62 19.61 4.34 -11.27
N PRO A 63 19.86 3.45 -12.26
CA PRO A 63 21.12 3.45 -13.00
C PRO A 63 21.29 4.65 -13.94
N GLU A 64 20.20 5.29 -14.35
CA GLU A 64 20.23 6.43 -15.27
C GLU A 64 20.44 7.75 -14.52
N SER A 65 19.69 7.95 -13.43
CA SER A 65 19.74 9.19 -12.65
C SER A 65 20.72 9.16 -11.48
N GLY A 66 21.19 7.97 -11.07
CA GLY A 66 22.00 7.77 -9.87
C GLY A 66 21.26 8.01 -8.55
N LYS A 67 19.96 8.29 -8.59
CA LYS A 67 19.15 8.58 -7.40
C LYS A 67 18.70 7.29 -6.72
N MET A 68 18.65 7.32 -5.40
CA MET A 68 18.10 6.22 -4.61
C MET A 68 16.56 6.24 -4.66
N TYR A 69 15.95 5.05 -4.75
CA TYR A 69 14.51 4.84 -4.64
C TYR A 69 14.19 3.60 -3.79
N ILE A 70 12.97 3.54 -3.28
CA ILE A 70 12.42 2.37 -2.59
C ILE A 70 11.50 1.64 -3.56
N LEU A 71 11.78 0.36 -3.82
CA LEU A 71 10.91 -0.52 -4.58
C LEU A 71 10.11 -1.40 -3.65
N ARG A 72 8.78 -1.30 -3.74
CA ARG A 72 7.87 -2.20 -3.04
C ARG A 72 7.35 -3.28 -3.96
N ARG A 73 7.24 -4.50 -3.45
CA ARG A 73 6.64 -5.62 -4.18
C ARG A 73 5.58 -6.25 -3.31
N PHE A 74 4.46 -6.62 -3.93
CA PHE A 74 3.44 -7.42 -3.26
C PHE A 74 3.95 -8.86 -3.12
N ASP A 75 4.09 -9.31 -1.88
CA ASP A 75 4.36 -10.73 -1.61
C ASP A 75 3.05 -11.53 -1.66
N SER A 76 1.95 -10.89 -1.29
CA SER A 76 0.61 -11.44 -1.31
C SER A 76 -0.42 -10.32 -1.46
N PHE A 77 -1.59 -10.63 -2.00
CA PHE A 77 -2.71 -9.70 -2.10
C PHE A 77 -4.03 -10.46 -1.92
N GLY A 78 -4.88 -10.00 -0.99
CA GLY A 78 -6.06 -10.72 -0.51
C GLY A 78 -5.79 -11.67 0.66
N VAL A 79 -4.53 -11.93 0.98
CA VAL A 79 -4.12 -12.73 2.14
C VAL A 79 -2.94 -12.07 2.84
N SER A 80 -2.92 -12.11 4.17
CA SER A 80 -1.73 -11.79 4.96
C SER A 80 -1.78 -12.53 6.30
N PRO A 81 -0.89 -13.50 6.53
CA PRO A 81 -0.78 -14.16 7.83
C PRO A 81 -0.53 -13.16 8.97
N THR A 82 0.27 -12.13 8.72
CA THR A 82 0.58 -11.08 9.69
C THR A 82 -0.65 -10.24 10.03
N ALA A 83 -1.43 -9.82 9.02
CA ALA A 83 -2.65 -9.04 9.22
C ALA A 83 -3.74 -9.88 9.91
N LYS A 84 -3.81 -11.18 9.63
CA LYS A 84 -4.71 -12.10 10.34
C LYS A 84 -4.33 -12.21 11.82
N LEU A 85 -3.05 -12.42 12.12
CA LEU A 85 -2.59 -12.61 13.49
C LEU A 85 -2.69 -11.32 14.33
N LEU A 86 -2.22 -10.20 13.78
CA LEU A 86 -2.06 -8.95 14.54
C LEU A 86 -3.23 -7.98 14.36
N GLY A 87 -3.87 -7.99 13.19
CA GLY A 87 -5.00 -7.13 12.87
C GLY A 87 -6.37 -7.82 12.97
N LYS A 88 -6.41 -9.16 13.14
CA LYS A 88 -7.65 -9.98 13.04
C LYS A 88 -8.38 -9.78 11.71
N ILE A 89 -7.62 -9.56 10.64
CA ILE A 89 -8.15 -9.31 9.30
C ILE A 89 -8.14 -10.63 8.54
N GLU A 90 -9.33 -11.09 8.18
CA GLU A 90 -9.49 -12.32 7.40
C GLU A 90 -9.08 -12.13 5.94
N SER A 91 -8.77 -13.24 5.28
CA SER A 91 -8.51 -13.26 3.84
C SER A 91 -9.72 -12.74 3.06
N TYR A 92 -9.44 -12.09 1.95
CA TYR A 92 -10.43 -11.59 1.00
C TYR A 92 -10.40 -12.43 -0.27
N GLU A 93 -11.55 -12.98 -0.64
CA GLU A 93 -11.74 -13.71 -1.88
C GLU A 93 -12.24 -12.75 -2.96
N PHE A 94 -11.46 -12.64 -4.04
CA PHE A 94 -11.84 -11.78 -5.17
C PHE A 94 -12.89 -12.48 -6.04
N PRO A 95 -13.91 -11.75 -6.51
CA PRO A 95 -14.93 -12.33 -7.39
C PRO A 95 -14.35 -12.74 -8.75
N ASP A 96 -13.33 -12.01 -9.23
CA ASP A 96 -12.66 -12.22 -10.51
C ASP A 96 -11.27 -11.55 -10.52
N GLU A 97 -10.47 -11.92 -11.52
CA GLU A 97 -9.10 -11.39 -11.69
C GLU A 97 -9.10 -9.91 -12.08
N GLU A 98 -10.14 -9.44 -12.78
CA GLU A 98 -10.27 -8.03 -13.16
C GLU A 98 -10.41 -7.14 -11.91
N THR A 99 -11.25 -7.55 -10.97
CA THR A 99 -11.45 -6.90 -9.68
C THR A 99 -10.18 -6.96 -8.85
N ARG A 100 -9.49 -8.10 -8.83
CA ARG A 100 -8.19 -8.23 -8.17
C ARG A 100 -7.19 -7.22 -8.74
N GLY A 101 -7.01 -7.18 -10.06
CA GLY A 101 -6.08 -6.28 -10.73
C GLY A 101 -6.40 -4.79 -10.49
N ARG A 102 -7.68 -4.41 -10.58
CA ARG A 102 -8.12 -3.05 -10.28
C ARG A 102 -7.80 -2.64 -8.84
N LEU A 103 -8.08 -3.51 -7.87
CA LEU A 103 -7.80 -3.24 -6.46
C LEU A 103 -6.30 -3.24 -6.15
N LEU A 104 -5.51 -4.05 -6.87
CA LEU A 104 -4.06 -4.08 -6.74
C LEU A 104 -3.44 -2.75 -7.21
N LEU A 105 -3.91 -2.19 -8.33
CA LEU A 105 -3.51 -0.86 -8.80
C LEU A 105 -3.87 0.24 -7.79
N VAL A 106 -5.06 0.18 -7.21
CA VAL A 106 -5.47 1.09 -6.14
C VAL A 106 -4.56 0.97 -4.91
N ALA A 107 -4.19 -0.26 -4.53
CA ALA A 107 -3.25 -0.49 -3.43
C ALA A 107 -1.86 0.08 -3.74
N ALA A 108 -1.40 -0.05 -4.99
CA ALA A 108 -0.13 0.51 -5.44
C ALA A 108 -0.13 2.04 -5.35
N GLU A 109 -1.18 2.70 -5.86
CA GLU A 109 -1.37 4.16 -5.74
C GLU A 109 -1.29 4.61 -4.28
N ALA A 110 -2.05 3.95 -3.41
CA ALA A 110 -2.07 4.26 -1.99
C ALA A 110 -0.73 3.99 -1.29
N LEU A 111 0.02 2.96 -1.69
CA LEU A 111 1.34 2.64 -1.14
C LEU A 111 2.39 3.70 -1.50
N ILE A 112 2.30 4.28 -2.70
CA ILE A 112 3.18 5.37 -3.13
C ILE A 112 2.93 6.60 -2.26
N ILE A 113 1.66 6.98 -2.07
CA ILE A 113 1.28 8.08 -1.18
C ILE A 113 1.63 7.77 0.29
N PHE A 114 1.53 6.52 0.71
CA PHE A 114 1.97 6.11 2.05
C PHE A 114 3.47 6.35 2.24
N GLY A 115 4.28 6.17 1.19
CA GLY A 115 5.72 6.32 1.28
C GLY A 115 6.37 5.32 2.22
N TRP A 116 7.30 5.75 3.07
CA TRP A 116 7.88 4.91 4.12
C TRP A 116 7.06 4.95 5.42
N ASN A 117 6.65 6.14 5.84
CA ASN A 117 5.94 6.36 7.09
C ASN A 117 4.97 7.55 6.99
N TYR A 118 4.05 7.49 6.03
CA TYR A 118 3.16 8.60 5.70
C TYR A 118 3.93 9.86 5.29
N ASP A 119 4.95 9.68 4.44
CA ASP A 119 5.81 10.75 3.94
C ASP A 119 5.85 10.82 2.40
N GLY A 120 5.08 10.00 1.69
CA GLY A 120 5.06 9.95 0.22
C GLY A 120 4.97 11.32 -0.46
N PRO A 121 4.01 12.20 -0.10
CA PRO A 121 3.87 13.53 -0.71
C PRO A 121 5.04 14.49 -0.46
N SER A 122 5.93 14.18 0.48
CA SER A 122 7.13 14.99 0.76
C SER A 122 8.36 14.54 -0.04
N ARG A 123 8.22 13.48 -0.84
CA ARG A 123 9.29 12.90 -1.66
C ARG A 123 9.09 13.26 -3.13
N ASP A 124 10.19 13.30 -3.86
CA ASP A 124 10.15 13.42 -5.32
C ASP A 124 9.37 12.24 -5.92
N ASP A 125 8.67 12.49 -7.03
CA ASP A 125 8.06 11.39 -7.78
C ASP A 125 9.12 10.38 -8.23
N GLY A 126 8.76 9.11 -8.22
CA GLY A 126 9.67 7.99 -8.47
C GLY A 126 10.60 7.62 -7.31
N PHE A 127 10.58 8.34 -6.18
CA PHE A 127 11.28 7.91 -4.95
C PHE A 127 10.67 6.64 -4.36
N ILE A 128 9.34 6.51 -4.40
CA ILE A 128 8.63 5.29 -4.05
C ILE A 128 8.11 4.70 -5.35
N ARG A 129 8.47 3.45 -5.61
CA ARG A 129 7.99 2.69 -6.76
C ARG A 129 7.32 1.41 -6.26
N VAL A 130 6.32 0.95 -6.98
CA VAL A 130 5.61 -0.29 -6.66
C VAL A 130 5.62 -1.20 -7.87
N ASP A 131 6.05 -2.43 -7.69
CA ASP A 131 5.97 -3.49 -8.67
C ASP A 131 4.56 -4.10 -8.63
N VAL A 132 3.82 -3.94 -9.72
CA VAL A 132 2.50 -4.53 -9.95
C VAL A 132 2.63 -5.53 -11.10
N ASP A 133 2.62 -6.82 -10.76
CA ASP A 133 2.70 -7.93 -11.72
C ASP A 133 3.87 -7.79 -12.74
N GLY A 134 5.04 -7.33 -12.28
CA GLY A 134 6.25 -7.16 -13.08
C GLY A 134 6.41 -5.77 -13.69
N GLN A 135 5.41 -4.90 -13.56
CA GLN A 135 5.46 -3.51 -13.99
C GLN A 135 5.79 -2.60 -12.82
N ILE A 136 6.95 -1.94 -12.86
CA ILE A 136 7.33 -0.94 -11.87
C ILE A 136 6.60 0.37 -12.18
N MET A 137 5.77 0.80 -11.24
CA MET A 137 4.95 2.01 -11.34
C MET A 137 5.43 3.10 -10.37
N THR A 138 5.35 4.34 -10.83
CA THR A 138 5.47 5.58 -10.04
C THR A 138 4.09 6.25 -9.89
N LEU A 139 4.01 7.38 -9.17
CA LEU A 139 2.72 8.05 -9.03
C LEU A 139 2.23 8.58 -10.38
N GLY A 140 3.13 9.12 -11.20
CA GLY A 140 2.81 9.64 -12.53
C GLY A 140 2.33 8.60 -13.54
N ASP A 141 2.61 7.31 -13.31
CA ASP A 141 2.16 6.22 -14.18
C ASP A 141 0.71 5.79 -13.90
N ILE A 142 0.15 6.17 -12.76
CA ILE A 142 -1.17 5.74 -12.33
C ILE A 142 -2.20 6.73 -12.87
N PRO A 143 -3.13 6.30 -13.74
CA PRO A 143 -4.10 7.20 -14.35
C PRO A 143 -5.01 7.82 -13.28
N HIS A 144 -4.98 9.15 -13.20
CA HIS A 144 -5.93 9.92 -12.40
C HIS A 144 -7.16 10.24 -13.27
N PRO A 145 -8.39 9.89 -12.83
CA PRO A 145 -9.61 10.37 -13.45
C PRO A 145 -9.80 11.89 -13.25
#